data_AF-A0A934V5E0-F1
#
_entry.id   AF-A0A934V5E0-F1
#
_cell.length_a   1.000
_cell.length_b   1.000
_cell.length_c   1.000
_cell.angle_alpha   90.00
_cell.angle_beta   90.00
_cell.angle_gamma   90.00
#
_symmetry.space_group_name_H-M   'P 1'
#
loop_
_entity.id
_entity.type
_entity.pdbx_description
1 polymer ?
#
loop_
_entity_poly.entity_id
_entity_poly.type
_entity_poly.pdbx_seq_one_letter_code
_entity_poly.pdbx_strand_id
1 'polypeptide(L)'
;MERWFQAIGEGVAHSLDELLDRALAEGGPLAPDVGRLVSAWKLLLRLHGRTGRGGCRECGRAQGRRLCAVWQVAVGYFLRRLPEAERSRRG
;
A
#
# COMPACT_ATOMS: atom_id res chain seq x y z
N MET A 1 -17.61 1.74 -1.58
CA MET A 1 -16.36 2.42 -2.04
C MET A 1 -15.17 2.08 -1.15
N GLU A 2 -15.39 1.91 0.15
CA GLU A 2 -14.41 1.49 1.17
C GLU A 2 -13.76 0.12 0.90
N ARG A 3 -14.56 -0.87 0.49
CA ARG A 3 -14.10 -2.25 0.22
C ARG A 3 -12.95 -2.35 -0.79
N TRP A 4 -12.93 -1.49 -1.81
CA TRP A 4 -11.84 -1.47 -2.81
C TRP A 4 -10.53 -0.96 -2.20
N PHE A 5 -10.59 0.12 -1.42
CA PHE A 5 -9.41 0.66 -0.76
C PHE A 5 -8.88 -0.29 0.29
N GLN A 6 -9.77 -0.95 1.02
CA GLN A 6 -9.42 -2.01 1.96
C GLN A 6 -8.69 -3.16 1.25
N ALA A 7 -9.23 -3.67 0.14
CA ALA A 7 -8.57 -4.73 -0.64
C ALA A 7 -7.19 -4.33 -1.15
N ILE A 8 -7.02 -3.08 -1.60
CA ILE A 8 -5.69 -2.53 -1.96
C ILE A 8 -4.77 -2.49 -0.74
N GLY A 9 -5.26 -2.00 0.39
CA GLY A 9 -4.49 -1.91 1.63
C GLY A 9 -4.02 -3.28 2.12
N GLU A 10 -4.90 -4.28 2.09
CA GLU A 10 -4.59 -5.67 2.43
C GLU A 10 -3.54 -6.25 1.48
N GLY A 11 -3.69 -6.05 0.16
CA GLY A 11 -2.72 -6.54 -0.81
C GLY A 11 -1.33 -5.90 -0.66
N VAL A 12 -1.28 -4.59 -0.40
CA VAL A 12 0.00 -3.89 -0.14
C VAL A 12 0.63 -4.38 1.17
N ALA A 13 -0.17 -4.53 2.23
CA ALA A 13 0.32 -5.04 3.52
C ALA A 13 0.90 -6.44 3.37
N HIS A 14 0.19 -7.34 2.69
CA HIS A 14 0.64 -8.70 2.41
C HIS A 14 1.97 -8.71 1.64
N SER A 15 2.11 -7.91 0.58
CA SER A 15 3.38 -7.84 -0.16
C SER A 15 4.54 -7.29 0.68
N LEU A 16 4.27 -6.40 1.63
CA LEU A 16 5.30 -5.90 2.55
C LEU A 16 5.71 -6.97 3.57
N ASP A 17 4.76 -7.78 4.04
CA ASP A 17 5.03 -8.92 4.91
C ASP A 17 5.85 -10.00 4.19
N GLU A 18 5.48 -10.36 2.96
CA GLU A 18 6.29 -11.29 2.14
C GLU A 18 7.71 -10.78 1.90
N LEU A 19 7.90 -9.47 1.72
CA LEU A 19 9.23 -8.88 1.55
C LEU A 19 10.07 -9.06 2.82
N LEU A 20 9.47 -8.81 3.98
CA LEU A 20 10.12 -8.99 5.27
C LEU A 20 10.48 -10.45 5.51
N ASP A 21 9.53 -11.37 5.29
CA ASP A 21 9.73 -12.80 5.49
C ASP A 21 10.85 -13.34 4.62
N ARG A 22 10.91 -12.93 3.35
CA ARG A 22 12.03 -13.28 2.45
C ARG A 22 13.36 -12.75 2.95
N ALA A 23 13.43 -11.49 3.36
CA ALA A 23 14.68 -10.89 3.84
C ALA A 23 15.18 -11.57 5.13
N LEU A 24 14.27 -11.93 6.03
CA LEU A 24 14.61 -12.68 7.25
C LEU A 24 15.08 -14.10 6.94
N ALA A 25 14.44 -14.78 5.98
CA ALA A 25 14.82 -16.12 5.56
C ALA A 25 16.19 -16.16 4.85
N GLU A 26 16.51 -15.13 4.05
CA GLU A 26 17.80 -14.99 3.38
C GLU A 26 18.94 -14.68 4.37
N GLY A 27 18.64 -14.02 5.50
CA GLY A 27 19.60 -13.79 6.59
C GLY A 27 20.78 -12.88 6.23
N GLY A 28 20.68 -12.12 5.13
CA GLY A 28 21.73 -11.21 4.66
C GLY A 28 21.90 -9.96 5.54
N PRO A 29 23.03 -9.24 5.40
CA PRO A 29 23.34 -8.05 6.22
C PRO A 29 22.31 -6.92 6.08
N LEU A 30 21.51 -6.91 5.01
CA LEU A 30 20.47 -5.90 4.76
C LEU A 30 19.11 -6.25 5.38
N ALA A 31 18.92 -7.44 5.98
CA ALA A 31 17.64 -7.86 6.55
C ALA A 31 17.08 -6.87 7.60
N PRO A 32 17.90 -6.30 8.51
CA PRO A 32 17.42 -5.27 9.44
C PRO A 32 16.93 -4.00 8.74
N ASP A 33 17.60 -3.58 7.67
CA ASP A 33 17.22 -2.39 6.89
C ASP A 33 15.90 -2.62 6.14
N VAL A 34 15.69 -3.81 5.59
CA VAL A 34 14.40 -4.20 5.01
C VAL A 34 13.28 -4.12 6.06
N GLY A 35 13.50 -4.67 7.27
CA GLY A 35 12.54 -4.58 8.36
C GLY A 35 12.20 -3.14 8.75
N ARG A 36 13.20 -2.26 8.79
CA ARG A 36 13.00 -0.83 9.05
C ARG A 36 12.18 -0.16 7.94
N LEU A 37 12.49 -0.45 6.67
CA LEU A 37 11.76 0.11 5.52
C LEU A 37 10.32 -0.39 5.47
N VAL A 38 10.06 -1.67 5.71
CA VAL A 38 8.71 -2.24 5.80
C VAL A 38 7.91 -1.55 6.89
N SER A 39 8.50 -1.35 8.06
CA SER A 39 7.86 -0.65 9.18
C SER A 39 7.54 0.80 8.83
N ALA A 40 8.48 1.51 8.20
CA ALA A 40 8.29 2.88 7.74
C ALA A 40 7.15 3.00 6.72
N TRP A 41 7.07 2.09 5.73
CA TRP A 41 5.98 2.05 4.76
C TRP A 41 4.63 1.79 5.42
N LYS A 42 4.55 0.81 6.33
CA LYS A 42 3.30 0.52 7.06
C LYS A 42 2.83 1.75 7.86
N LEU A 43 3.73 2.45 8.53
CA LEU A 43 3.40 3.68 9.25
C LEU A 43 2.91 4.78 8.30
N LEU A 44 3.65 5.04 7.22
CA LEU A 44 3.32 6.05 6.23
C LEU A 44 1.94 5.80 5.60
N LEU A 45 1.62 4.55 5.25
CA LEU A 45 0.32 4.19 4.67
C LEU A 45 -0.84 4.36 5.66
N ARG A 46 -0.61 4.08 6.95
CA ARG A 46 -1.60 4.33 8.01
C ARG A 46 -1.90 5.82 8.18
N LEU A 47 -0.86 6.67 8.17
CA LEU A 47 -1.02 8.12 8.19
C LEU A 47 -1.84 8.57 6.98
N HIS A 48 -1.50 8.09 5.79
CA HIS A 48 -2.21 8.41 4.54
C HIS A 48 -3.53 7.64 4.33
N GLY A 49 -4.10 7.04 5.37
CA GLY A 49 -5.38 6.32 5.30
C GLY A 49 -6.53 7.19 4.75
N ARG A 50 -7.60 6.54 4.27
CA ARG A 50 -8.81 7.25 3.83
C ARG A 50 -9.66 7.66 5.02
N THR A 51 -10.29 8.82 4.89
CA THR A 51 -11.37 9.30 5.76
C THR A 51 -12.70 8.69 5.33
N GLY A 52 -13.72 8.70 6.21
CA GLY A 52 -15.07 8.26 5.85
C GLY A 52 -15.71 9.06 4.69
N ARG A 53 -15.16 10.22 4.35
CA ARG A 53 -15.56 11.04 3.19
C ARG A 53 -14.80 10.70 1.90
N GLY A 54 -13.88 9.73 1.95
CA GLY A 54 -13.09 9.28 0.80
C GLY A 54 -11.85 10.12 0.45
N GLY A 55 -11.50 11.12 1.25
CA GLY A 55 -10.22 11.84 1.10
C GLY A 55 -9.08 11.13 1.83
N CYS A 56 -7.83 11.40 1.46
CA CYS A 56 -6.67 11.01 2.27
C CYS A 56 -6.60 11.90 3.52
N ARG A 57 -6.35 11.30 4.69
CA ARG A 57 -6.30 11.99 5.99
C ARG A 57 -5.27 13.13 6.03
N GLU A 58 -4.02 12.86 5.64
CA GLU A 58 -2.94 13.85 5.69
C GLU A 58 -2.95 14.83 4.53
N CYS A 59 -3.30 14.38 3.32
CA CYS A 59 -3.24 15.28 2.16
C CYS A 59 -4.37 16.32 2.13
N GLY A 60 -5.41 16.17 2.95
CA GLY A 60 -6.55 17.10 3.04
C GLY A 60 -7.41 17.22 1.77
N ARG A 61 -7.05 16.56 0.66
CA ARG A 61 -7.79 16.65 -0.61
C ARG A 61 -8.87 15.59 -0.71
N ALA A 62 -10.11 16.02 -0.87
CA ALA A 62 -11.27 15.19 -1.20
C ALA A 62 -11.27 14.82 -2.70
N GLN A 63 -10.27 14.08 -3.17
CA GLN A 63 -10.20 13.66 -4.57
C GLN A 63 -10.96 12.35 -4.83
N GLY A 64 -12.25 12.30 -4.47
CA GLY A 64 -13.16 11.21 -4.84
C GLY A 64 -12.54 9.81 -4.74
N ARG A 65 -12.45 9.09 -5.88
CA ARG A 65 -11.92 7.71 -5.97
C ARG A 65 -10.40 7.62 -6.16
N ARG A 66 -9.67 8.73 -6.26
CA ARG A 66 -8.23 8.71 -6.55
C ARG A 66 -7.42 8.47 -5.28
N LEU A 67 -6.36 7.67 -5.41
CA LEU A 67 -5.33 7.48 -4.38
C LEU A 67 -4.42 8.70 -4.34
N CYS A 68 -3.90 9.07 -3.16
CA CYS A 68 -2.84 10.07 -3.06
C CYS A 68 -1.50 9.49 -3.57
N ALA A 69 -0.50 10.34 -3.81
CA ALA A 69 0.78 9.92 -4.39
C ALA A 69 1.45 8.78 -3.61
N VAL A 70 1.41 8.81 -2.28
CA VAL A 70 1.95 7.73 -1.43
C VAL A 70 1.30 6.38 -1.74
N TRP A 71 -0.02 6.35 -1.82
CA TRP A 71 -0.76 5.12 -2.16
C TRP A 71 -0.56 4.71 -3.62
N GLN A 72 -0.40 5.65 -4.54
CA GLN A 72 -0.07 5.35 -5.94
C GLN A 72 1.29 4.65 -6.05
N VAL A 73 2.30 5.15 -5.33
CA VAL A 73 3.64 4.53 -5.28
C VAL A 73 3.56 3.15 -4.65
N ALA A 74 2.88 3.00 -3.51
CA ALA A 74 2.75 1.71 -2.85
C ALA A 74 2.06 0.67 -3.74
N VAL A 75 1.00 1.06 -4.46
CA VAL A 75 0.35 0.19 -5.44
C VAL A 75 1.31 -0.19 -6.57
N GLY A 76 2.04 0.77 -7.13
CA GLY A 76 2.96 0.53 -8.26
C GLY A 76 4.12 -0.40 -7.91
N TYR A 77 4.63 -0.36 -6.67
CA TYR A 77 5.78 -1.15 -6.24
C TYR A 77 5.42 -2.47 -5.54
N PHE A 78 4.32 -2.51 -4.78
CA PHE A 78 3.99 -3.65 -3.94
C PHE A 78 2.83 -4.51 -4.50
N LEU A 79 1.97 -3.97 -5.37
CA LEU A 79 0.95 -4.81 -6.02
C LEU A 79 1.47 -5.37 -7.34
N ARG A 80 1.80 -6.67 -7.36
CA ARG A 80 2.19 -7.40 -8.57
C ARG A 80 1.03 -7.61 -9.56
N ARG A 81 -0.23 -7.56 -9.10
CA ARG A 81 -1.46 -7.61 -9.92
C ARG A 81 -2.51 -6.72 -9.28
N LEU A 82 -3.07 -5.77 -10.04
CA LEU A 82 -4.25 -5.02 -9.60
C LEU A 82 -5.46 -5.99 -9.51
N PRO A 83 -6.32 -5.85 -8.48
CA PRO A 83 -7.58 -6.59 -8.40
C PRO A 83 -8.37 -6.44 -9.71
N GLU A 84 -8.95 -7.52 -10.22
CA GLU A 84 -9.60 -7.59 -11.55
C GLU A 84 -10.62 -6.46 -11.79
N ALA A 85 -11.27 -5.97 -10.73
CA ALA A 85 -12.22 -4.86 -10.75
C ALA A 85 -11.65 -3.51 -11.29
N GLU A 86 -10.33 -3.31 -11.28
CA GLU A 86 -9.66 -2.14 -11.87
C GLU A 86 -9.21 -2.40 -13.32
N ARG A 87 -9.06 -3.66 -13.74
CA ARG A 87 -8.62 -4.06 -15.09
C ARG A 87 -9.67 -3.73 -16.15
N SER A 88 -10.94 -3.92 -15.82
CA SER A 88 -12.08 -3.63 -16.72
C SER A 88 -12.41 -2.14 -16.89
N ARG A 89 -11.73 -1.22 -16.18
CA ARG A 89 -11.95 0.24 -16.31
C ARG A 89 -10.94 0.96 -17.19
N ARG A 90 -9.89 0.26 -17.63
CA ARG A 90 -8.86 0.77 -18.54
C ARG A 90 -8.92 0.12 -19.92
N GLY A 91 -9.86 -0.80 -20.14
CA GLY A 91 -10.17 -1.39 -21.44
C GLY A 91 -11.37 -0.71 -22.08
#